data_AF-A0A5S5C2F9-F1
#
_entry.id   AF-A0A5S5C2F9-F1
#
_cell.length_a   1.000
_cell.length_b   1.000
_cell.length_c   1.000
_cell.angle_alpha   90.00
_cell.angle_beta   90.00
_cell.angle_gamma   90.00
#
_symmetry.space_group_name_H-M   'P 1'
#
loop_
_entity.id
_entity.type
_entity.pdbx_description
1 polymer ?
#
loop_
_entity_poly.entity_id
_entity_poly.type
_entity_poly.pdbx_seq_one_letter_code
_entity_poly.pdbx_strand_id
1 'polypeptide(L)'
;MIQYDSDDIREMRVTAFYPTIERRDDQWIDMELRMDVEDESRIHESITELTALVICTLGGVIAQIVPQDAGCDCDFQFTASEKDQIRAFVESAEIQARILLLAAPQ
;
A
#
# COMPACT_ATOMS: atom_id res chain seq x y z
N MET A 1 8.88 -2.52 8.68
CA MET A 1 9.72 -1.72 7.76
C MET A 1 11.18 -2.08 7.88
N ILE A 2 11.94 -1.96 6.78
CA ILE A 2 13.39 -2.16 6.74
C ILE A 2 14.04 -0.79 6.52
N GLN A 3 14.90 -0.37 7.44
CA GLN A 3 15.77 0.79 7.25
C GLN A 3 17.06 0.30 6.57
N TYR A 4 17.46 0.93 5.47
CA TYR A 4 18.79 0.67 4.89
C TYR A 4 19.86 0.97 5.95
N ASP A 5 20.83 0.05 6.11
CA ASP A 5 21.94 0.11 7.09
C ASP A 5 21.65 -0.37 8.53
N SER A 6 20.52 -1.05 8.80
CA SER A 6 20.23 -1.62 10.13
C SER A 6 19.62 -3.03 10.08
N ASP A 7 20.09 -3.94 10.94
CA ASP A 7 19.53 -5.29 11.17
C ASP A 7 18.19 -5.27 11.97
N ASP A 8 17.68 -4.08 12.33
CA ASP A 8 16.45 -3.91 13.12
C ASP A 8 15.20 -4.08 12.21
N ILE A 9 14.81 -5.33 11.96
CA ILE A 9 13.54 -5.63 11.29
C ILE A 9 12.40 -5.44 12.30
N ARG A 10 11.71 -4.32 12.22
CA ARG A 10 10.47 -4.09 12.97
C ARG A 10 9.29 -4.40 12.07
N GLU A 11 8.72 -5.59 12.25
CA GLU A 11 7.49 -5.97 11.56
C GLU A 11 6.31 -5.20 12.13
N MET A 12 5.51 -4.62 11.23
CA MET A 12 4.27 -3.95 11.61
C MET A 12 3.07 -4.82 11.29
N ARG A 13 2.15 -4.87 12.25
CA ARG A 13 0.86 -5.53 12.07
C ARG A 13 -0.17 -4.48 11.69
N VAL A 14 -0.72 -4.60 10.48
CA VAL A 14 -1.81 -3.74 10.02
C VAL A 14 -3.12 -4.25 10.60
N THR A 15 -3.88 -3.37 11.24
CA THR A 15 -5.20 -3.68 11.82
C THR A 15 -6.33 -3.34 10.85
N ALA A 16 -6.17 -2.28 10.06
CA ALA A 16 -7.13 -1.85 9.06
C ALA A 16 -6.47 -1.19 7.84
N PHE A 17 -7.09 -1.35 6.68
CA PHE A 17 -6.70 -0.69 5.43
C PHE A 17 -7.85 0.22 4.96
N TYR A 18 -7.49 1.42 4.50
CA TYR A 18 -8.40 2.42 3.96
C TYR A 18 -7.95 2.78 2.54
N PRO A 19 -8.51 2.12 1.50
CA PRO A 19 -8.13 2.34 0.12
C PRO A 19 -8.85 3.52 -0.52
N THR A 20 -8.05 4.44 -1.06
CA THR A 20 -8.45 5.44 -2.05
C THR A 20 -8.00 4.95 -3.41
N ILE A 21 -8.94 4.66 -4.31
CA ILE A 21 -8.64 4.05 -5.62
C ILE A 21 -8.98 5.06 -6.71
N GLU A 22 -7.98 5.42 -7.52
CA GLU A 22 -8.11 6.37 -8.61
C GLU A 22 -7.61 5.76 -9.91
N ARG A 23 -8.37 5.97 -10.99
CA ARG A 23 -7.93 5.56 -12.33
C ARG A 23 -6.99 6.64 -12.86
N ARG A 24 -5.72 6.27 -13.06
CA ARG A 24 -4.72 7.17 -13.66
C ARG A 24 -4.95 7.32 -15.16
N ASP A 25 -5.04 6.21 -15.89
CA ASP A 25 -5.15 6.17 -17.36
C ASP A 25 -5.95 4.94 -17.83
N ASP A 26 -5.88 4.61 -19.13
CA ASP A 26 -6.47 3.41 -19.74
C ASP A 26 -5.71 2.11 -19.43
N GLN A 27 -4.67 2.16 -18.59
CA GLN A 27 -3.88 0.99 -18.24
C GLN A 27 -3.64 0.84 -16.74
N TRP A 28 -3.61 1.95 -16.00
CA TRP A 28 -3.14 2.00 -14.61
C TRP A 28 -4.19 2.55 -13.66
N ILE A 29 -4.26 1.94 -12.49
CA ILE A 29 -5.01 2.38 -11.32
C ILE A 29 -4.01 2.60 -10.21
N ASP A 30 -4.09 3.77 -9.61
CA ASP A 30 -3.36 4.12 -8.42
C ASP A 30 -4.28 3.87 -7.22
N MET A 31 -3.77 3.12 -6.25
CA MET A 31 -4.45 2.87 -5.00
C MET A 31 -3.58 3.35 -3.86
N GLU A 32 -3.98 4.46 -3.26
CA GLU A 32 -3.39 4.91 -2.01
C GLU A 32 -4.05 4.14 -0.86
N LEU A 33 -3.22 3.44 -0.09
CA LEU A 33 -3.63 2.67 1.07
C LEU A 33 -3.14 3.38 2.33
N ARG A 34 -4.06 4.01 3.04
CA ARG A 34 -3.81 4.39 4.43
C ARG A 34 -4.00 3.16 5.31
N MET A 35 -3.09 2.95 6.25
CA MET A 35 -3.10 1.78 7.12
C MET A 35 -3.08 2.20 8.58
N ASP A 36 -3.96 1.59 9.38
CA ASP A 36 -3.86 1.67 10.83
C ASP A 36 -3.02 0.48 11.31
N VAL A 37 -2.08 0.74 12.21
CA VAL A 37 -1.13 -0.26 12.71
C VAL A 37 -1.38 -0.51 14.19
N GLU A 38 -1.15 -1.73 14.64
CA GLU A 38 -1.40 -2.11 16.04
C GLU A 38 -0.55 -1.31 17.03
N ASP A 39 0.67 -0.95 16.62
CA ASP A 39 1.65 -0.24 17.43
C ASP A 39 2.38 0.80 16.57
N GLU A 40 1.93 2.05 16.64
CA GLU A 40 2.54 3.18 15.92
C GLU A 40 3.99 3.44 16.36
N SER A 41 4.43 2.95 17.54
CA SER A 41 5.85 3.05 17.95
C SER A 41 6.80 2.20 17.08
N ARG A 42 6.26 1.32 16.25
CA ARG A 42 6.99 0.57 15.22
C ARG A 42 7.23 1.38 13.95
N ILE A 43 6.46 2.45 13.75
CA ILE A 43 6.71 3.42 12.70
C ILE A 43 7.97 4.21 13.07
N HIS A 44 8.87 4.38 12.12
CA HIS A 44 10.07 5.18 12.34
C HIS A 44 9.65 6.63 12.62
N GLU A 45 10.26 7.26 13.62
CA GLU A 45 9.87 8.61 14.12
C GLU A 45 9.90 9.70 13.04
N SER A 46 10.66 9.46 11.96
CA SER A 46 10.76 10.35 10.81
C SER A 46 9.57 10.27 9.85
N ILE A 47 8.68 9.30 10.00
CA ILE A 47 7.46 9.16 9.18
C ILE A 47 6.32 9.85 9.92
N THR A 48 5.73 10.84 9.26
CA THR A 48 4.63 11.63 9.81
C THR A 48 3.29 10.98 9.48
N GLU A 49 3.14 10.44 8.27
CA GLU A 49 1.91 9.80 7.81
C GLU A 49 2.23 8.64 6.85
N LEU A 50 2.19 7.41 7.35
CA LEU A 50 2.49 6.22 6.57
C LEU A 50 1.32 5.84 5.65
N THR A 51 1.54 5.89 4.35
CA THR A 51 0.64 5.34 3.32
C THR A 51 1.40 4.38 2.40
N ALA A 52 0.67 3.57 1.64
CA ALA A 52 1.23 2.75 0.58
C ALA A 52 0.55 3.06 -0.75
N LEU A 53 1.33 3.49 -1.74
CA LEU A 53 0.89 3.58 -3.10
C LEU A 53 1.02 2.22 -3.78
N VAL A 54 -0.11 1.63 -4.13
CA VAL A 54 -0.19 0.40 -4.91
C VAL A 54 -0.62 0.74 -6.32
N ILE A 55 0.24 0.47 -7.29
CA ILE A 55 -0.08 0.62 -8.70
C ILE A 55 -0.55 -0.73 -9.21
N CYS A 56 -1.77 -0.79 -9.72
CA CYS A 56 -2.33 -1.99 -10.32
C CYS A 56 -2.84 -1.73 -11.73
N THR A 57 -2.98 -2.80 -12.51
CA THR A 57 -3.60 -2.75 -13.83
C THR A 57 -5.14 -2.68 -13.70
N LEU A 58 -5.82 -2.36 -14.80
CA LEU A 58 -7.29 -2.43 -14.87
C LEU A 58 -7.87 -3.81 -14.51
N GLY A 59 -7.07 -4.88 -14.62
CA GLY A 59 -7.44 -6.24 -14.22
C GLY A 59 -7.13 -6.56 -12.75
N GLY A 60 -6.69 -5.58 -11.96
CA GLY A 60 -6.37 -5.74 -10.54
C GLY A 60 -5.04 -6.45 -10.24
N VAL A 61 -4.20 -6.67 -11.26
CA VAL A 61 -2.84 -7.20 -11.08
C VAL A 61 -1.95 -6.09 -10.54
N ILE A 62 -1.31 -6.32 -9.39
CA ILE A 62 -0.37 -5.40 -8.75
C ILE A 62 0.92 -5.33 -9.57
N ALA A 63 1.29 -4.13 -10.01
CA ALA A 63 2.56 -3.88 -10.68
C ALA A 63 3.63 -3.41 -9.69
N GLN A 64 3.26 -2.55 -8.73
CA GLN A 64 4.21 -1.99 -7.77
C GLN A 64 3.53 -1.64 -6.44
N ILE A 65 4.30 -1.73 -5.35
CA ILE A 65 3.91 -1.29 -4.00
C ILE A 65 5.02 -0.38 -3.49
N VAL A 66 4.69 0.87 -3.19
CA VAL A 66 5.64 1.90 -2.75
C VAL A 66 5.17 2.46 -1.41
N PRO A 67 6.00 2.44 -0.35
CA PRO A 67 5.70 3.17 0.87
C PRO A 67 5.83 4.68 0.63
N GLN A 68 4.92 5.43 1.23
CA GLN A 68 4.91 6.88 1.17
C GLN A 68 4.78 7.46 2.58
N ASP A 69 5.38 8.63 2.77
CA ASP A 69 5.22 9.47 3.95
C ASP A 69 4.56 10.79 3.53
N ALA A 70 3.35 11.06 4.03
CA ALA A 70 2.54 12.22 3.66
C ALA A 70 2.39 12.39 2.13
N GLY A 71 2.22 11.27 1.41
CA GLY A 71 2.10 11.23 -0.06
C GLY A 71 3.42 11.44 -0.82
N CYS A 72 4.57 11.50 -0.13
CA CYS A 72 5.90 11.54 -0.74
C CYS A 72 6.60 10.19 -0.63
N ASP A 73 7.35 9.81 -1.67
CA ASP A 73 8.20 8.62 -1.61
C ASP A 73 9.22 8.77 -0.46
N CYS A 74 9.40 7.70 0.30
CA CYS A 74 10.32 7.68 1.45
C CYS A 74 11.45 6.68 1.24
N ASP A 75 12.56 6.87 1.97
CA ASP A 75 13.75 5.99 1.89
C ASP A 75 13.55 4.62 2.57
N PHE A 76 12.33 4.33 3.02
CA PHE A 76 11.99 3.09 3.71
C PHE A 76 11.41 2.06 2.75
N GLN A 77 11.49 0.78 3.13
CA GLN A 77 10.80 -0.28 2.40
C GLN A 77 9.92 -1.09 3.34
N PHE A 78 8.74 -1.47 2.84
CA PHE A 78 7.94 -2.50 3.49
C PHE A 78 8.68 -3.83 3.51
N THR A 79 8.58 -4.55 4.62
CA THR A 79 9.05 -5.93 4.75
C THR A 79 8.24 -6.86 3.83
N ALA A 80 8.74 -8.09 3.63
CA ALA A 80 7.99 -9.10 2.88
C ALA A 80 6.60 -9.34 3.49
N SER A 81 6.53 -9.48 4.83
CA SER A 81 5.28 -9.69 5.57
C SER A 81 4.27 -8.55 5.42
N GLU A 82 4.74 -7.29 5.39
CA GLU A 82 3.88 -6.12 5.17
C GLU A 82 3.37 -6.07 3.72
N LYS A 83 4.23 -6.37 2.75
CA LYS A 83 3.83 -6.48 1.33
C LYS A 83 2.81 -7.59 1.12
N ASP A 84 2.93 -8.71 1.83
CA ASP A 84 1.98 -9.81 1.72
C ASP A 84 0.61 -9.47 2.35
N GLN A 85 0.58 -8.70 3.44
CA GLN A 85 -0.67 -8.15 3.98
C GLN A 85 -1.36 -7.23 2.98
N ILE A 86 -0.60 -6.33 2.35
CA ILE A 86 -1.11 -5.41 1.32
C ILE A 86 -1.61 -6.18 0.09
N ARG A 87 -0.84 -7.17 -0.39
CA ARG A 87 -1.27 -8.03 -1.51
C ARG A 87 -2.56 -8.76 -1.21
N ALA A 88 -2.65 -9.42 -0.05
CA ALA A 88 -3.84 -10.12 0.36
C ALA A 88 -5.07 -9.20 0.43
N PHE A 89 -4.87 -7.94 0.85
CA PHE A 89 -5.93 -6.94 0.84
C PHE A 89 -6.35 -6.55 -0.58
N VAL A 90 -5.41 -6.26 -1.46
CA VAL A 90 -5.68 -5.83 -2.84
C VAL A 90 -6.27 -6.97 -3.69
N GLU A 91 -5.85 -8.21 -3.45
CA GLU A 91 -6.37 -9.43 -4.10
C GLU A 91 -7.72 -9.87 -3.53
N SER A 92 -8.21 -9.23 -2.47
CA SER A 92 -9.52 -9.54 -1.91
C SER A 92 -10.63 -9.27 -2.93
N ALA A 93 -11.67 -10.10 -2.90
CA ALA A 93 -12.79 -9.99 -3.85
C ALA A 93 -13.48 -8.61 -3.80
N GLU A 94 -13.51 -7.97 -2.64
CA GLU A 94 -14.07 -6.63 -2.47
C GLU A 94 -13.27 -5.58 -3.24
N ILE A 95 -11.94 -5.57 -3.09
CA ILE A 95 -11.07 -4.61 -3.75
C ILE A 95 -11.00 -4.86 -5.26
N GLN A 96 -10.91 -6.13 -5.66
CA GLN A 96 -10.96 -6.51 -7.07
C GLN A 96 -12.26 -6.07 -7.73
N ALA A 97 -13.40 -6.20 -7.06
CA ALA A 97 -14.68 -5.70 -7.56
C ALA A 97 -14.67 -4.17 -7.72
N ARG A 98 -14.11 -3.42 -6.77
CA ARG A 98 -13.97 -1.96 -6.87
C ARG A 98 -13.05 -1.55 -8.03
N ILE A 99 -11.94 -2.25 -8.23
CA ILE A 99 -11.03 -2.03 -9.36
C ILE A 99 -11.76 -2.25 -10.69
N LEU A 100 -12.50 -3.35 -10.82
CA LEU A 100 -13.25 -3.67 -12.04
C LEU A 100 -14.35 -2.63 -12.35
N LEU A 101 -15.01 -2.10 -11.32
CA LEU A 101 -16.00 -1.02 -11.49
C LEU A 101 -15.37 0.27 -12.04
N LEU A 102 -14.14 0.59 -11.61
CA LEU A 102 -13.38 1.76 -12.11
C LEU A 102 -12.78 1.52 -13.51
N ALA A 103 -12.46 0.27 -13.82
CA ALA A 103 -11.93 -0.14 -15.12
C ALA A 103 -12.99 -0.17 -16.23
N ALA A 104 -14.28 -0.25 -15.88
CA ALA A 104 -15.35 -0.22 -16.86
C ALA A 104 -15.32 1.10 -17.66
N PRO A 105 -15.44 1.07 -19.01
CA PRO A 105 -15.55 2.29 -19.81
C PRO A 105 -16.85 3.01 -19.43
N GLN A 106 -16.75 4.29 -19.06
CA GLN A 106 -17.90 5.19 -18.89
C GLN A 106 -18.41 5.70 -20.24
#